data_AF-A0A447RV62-F1
#
_entry.id   AF-A0A447RV62-F1
#
_cell.length_a   1.000
_cell.length_b   1.000
_cell.length_c   1.000
_cell.angle_alpha   90.00
_cell.angle_beta   90.00
_cell.angle_gamma   90.00
#
_symmetry.space_group_name_H-M   'P 1'
#
loop_
_entity.id
_entity.type
_entity.pdbx_description
1 polymer ?
#
loop_
_entity_poly.entity_id
_entity_poly.type
_entity_poly.pdbx_seq_one_letter_code
_entity_poly.pdbx_strand_id
1 'polypeptide(L)' 'MPFRSVSLTGVGAAQSSKLAKIGLHTVQDLLLHLPLRYEDRTHLYPIAELLPRSLCHRGR' A
#
# COMPACT_ATOMS: atom_id res chain seq x y z
N MET A 1 -17.07 10.62 -18.70
CA MET A 1 -17.49 11.00 -17.33
C MET A 1 -16.24 11.04 -16.46
N PRO A 2 -15.76 12.20 -15.99
CA PRO A 2 -14.57 12.21 -15.14
C PRO A 2 -14.96 11.72 -13.74
N PHE A 3 -14.31 10.63 -13.30
CA PHE A 3 -14.44 10.14 -11.95
C PHE A 3 -13.94 11.22 -10.98
N ARG A 4 -14.81 11.61 -10.06
CA ARG A 4 -14.60 12.64 -9.04
C ARG A 4 -13.23 12.49 -8.37
N SER A 5 -12.55 13.62 -8.16
CA SER A 5 -11.26 13.71 -7.48
C SER A 5 -11.24 12.89 -6.19
N VAL A 6 -10.07 12.34 -5.83
CA VAL A 6 -9.85 11.50 -4.63
C VAL A 6 -10.23 12.26 -3.36
N SER A 7 -11.51 12.26 -3.02
CA SER A 7 -12.04 12.59 -1.69
C SER A 7 -12.27 11.28 -0.95
N LEU A 8 -11.17 10.61 -0.60
CA LEU A 8 -11.21 9.40 0.20
C LEU A 8 -11.31 9.78 1.68
N THR A 9 -12.24 9.15 2.38
CA THR A 9 -12.32 9.21 3.84
C THR A 9 -10.99 8.77 4.44
N GLY A 10 -10.36 9.65 5.24
CA GLY A 10 -9.03 9.40 5.84
C GLY A 10 -7.84 9.99 5.07
N VAL A 11 -8.04 10.53 3.86
CA VAL A 11 -6.98 11.21 3.10
C VAL A 11 -7.12 12.73 3.28
N GLY A 12 -6.36 13.30 4.20
CA GLY A 12 -6.27 14.75 4.40
C GLY A 12 -5.43 15.46 3.33
N ALA A 13 -5.42 16.79 3.34
CA ALA A 13 -4.73 17.63 2.35
C ALA A 13 -3.23 17.30 2.19
N ALA A 14 -2.55 16.94 3.28
CA ALA A 14 -1.14 16.55 3.24
C ALA A 14 -0.91 15.22 2.48
N GLN A 15 -1.87 14.28 2.58
CA GLN A 15 -1.79 13.00 1.88
C GLN A 15 -2.18 13.17 0.41
N SER A 16 -3.18 13.99 0.10
CA SER A 16 -3.57 14.27 -1.29
C SER A 16 -2.46 14.96 -2.08
N SER A 17 -1.71 15.89 -1.48
CA SER A 17 -0.52 16.48 -2.12
C SER A 17 0.59 15.46 -2.38
N LYS A 18 0.75 14.43 -1.54
CA LYS A 18 1.72 13.35 -1.77
C LYS A 18 1.28 12.43 -2.91
N LEU A 19 0.00 12.06 -2.93
CA LEU A 19 -0.59 11.24 -4.00
C LEU A 19 -0.51 11.95 -5.37
N ALA A 20 -0.78 13.26 -5.40
CA ALA A 20 -0.63 14.06 -6.61
C ALA A 20 0.82 14.10 -7.14
N LYS A 21 1.83 14.07 -6.25
CA LYS A 21 3.24 14.04 -6.67
C LYS A 21 3.64 12.73 -7.34
N ILE A 22 2.98 11.63 -6.99
CA ILE A 22 3.20 10.32 -7.62
C ILE A 22 2.22 10.05 -8.78
N GLY A 23 1.50 11.07 -9.24
CA GLY A 23 0.60 11.01 -10.39
C GLY A 23 -0.77 10.38 -10.11
N LEU A 24 -1.14 10.18 -8.83
CA LEU A 24 -2.43 9.62 -8.45
C LEU A 24 -3.42 10.74 -8.17
N HIS A 25 -4.32 11.01 -9.12
CA HIS A 25 -5.28 12.12 -9.06
C HIS A 25 -6.73 11.66 -8.90
N THR A 26 -7.02 10.43 -9.33
CA THR A 26 -8.35 9.82 -9.30
C THR A 26 -8.36 8.52 -8.51
N VAL A 27 -9.56 8.07 -8.11
CA VAL A 27 -9.74 6.77 -7.44
C VAL A 27 -9.31 5.62 -8.34
N GLN A 28 -9.46 5.77 -9.65
CA GLN A 28 -9.05 4.76 -10.62
C GLN A 28 -7.54 4.57 -10.64
N ASP A 29 -6.76 5.66 -10.51
CA ASP A 29 -5.31 5.57 -10.46
C ASP A 29 -4.85 4.77 -9.23
N LEU A 30 -5.54 4.94 -8.08
CA LEU A 30 -5.28 4.17 -6.87
C LEU A 30 -5.61 2.68 -7.02
N LEU A 31 -6.72 2.35 -7.69
CA LEU A 31 -7.12 0.96 -7.92
C LEU A 31 -6.13 0.21 -8.84
N LEU A 32 -5.46 0.94 -9.73
CA LEU A 32 -4.50 0.38 -10.69
C LEU A 32 -3.04 0.64 -10.29
N HIS A 33 -2.80 1.22 -9.11
CA HIS A 33 -1.47 1.36 -8.53
C HIS A 33 -1.09 0.09 -7.77
N LEU A 34 -0.70 -0.94 -8.51
CA LEU A 34 -0.34 -2.23 -7.93
C LEU A 34 0.96 -2.12 -7.11
N PRO A 35 1.04 -2.78 -5.94
CA PRO A 35 2.27 -2.87 -5.17
C PRO A 35 3.40 -3.50 -5.99
N LEU A 36 4.59 -2.89 -5.95
CA LEU A 36 5.80 -3.46 -6.56
C LEU A 36 6.14 -4.83 -5.97
N ARG A 37 5.82 -5.04 -4.68
CA ARG A 37 6.00 -6.30 -3.97
C ARG A 37 4.82 -6.51 -3.05
N TYR A 38 4.23 -7.69 -3.13
CA TYR A 38 3.18 -8.12 -2.21
C TYR A 38 3.80 -9.00 -1.12
N GLU A 39 3.66 -8.58 0.14
CA GLU A 39 4.09 -9.39 1.28
C GLU A 39 2.94 -10.29 1.73
N ASP A 40 3.09 -11.61 1.59
CA ASP A 40 2.12 -12.55 2.13
C ASP A 40 2.34 -12.76 3.64
N ARG A 41 1.40 -12.23 4.42
CA ARG A 41 1.37 -12.32 5.90
C ARG A 41 0.45 -13.41 6.43
N THR A 42 0.03 -14.36 5.59
CA THR A 42 -0.84 -15.47 6.01
C THR A 42 -0.14 -16.45 6.95
N HIS A 43 1.20 -16.50 6.90
CA HIS A 43 1.99 -17.38 7.74
C HIS A 43 2.39 -16.73 9.06
N LEU A 44 1.99 -17.37 10.15
CA LEU A 44 2.45 -17.04 11.50
C LEU A 44 3.72 -17.85 11.80
N TYR A 45 4.73 -17.15 12.31
CA TYR A 45 5.98 -17.77 12.76
C TYR A 45 6.04 -17.68 14.29
N PRO A 46 6.32 -18.79 15.00
CA PRO A 46 6.55 -18.73 16.43
C PRO A 46 7.82 -17.91 16.73
N ILE A 47 7.77 -17.11 17.80
CA ILE A 47 8.86 -16.19 18.18
C ILE A 47 10.18 -16.95 18.42
N ALA A 48 10.10 -18.20 18.86
CA ALA A 48 11.27 -19.04 19.11
C ALA A 48 12.06 -19.43 17.84
N GLU A 49 11.44 -19.37 16.66
CA GLU A 49 12.04 -19.79 15.37
C GLU A 49 12.48 -18.59 14.51
N LEU A 50 12.40 -17.38 15.05
CA LEU A 50 12.72 -16.15 14.34
C LEU A 50 14.24 -15.96 14.23
N LEU A 51 14.74 -15.90 13.00
CA LEU A 51 16.16 -15.66 12.73
C LEU A 51 16.46 -14.15 12.74
N PRO A 52 17.64 -13.72 13.24
CA PRO A 52 18.07 -12.34 13.11
C PRO A 52 18.11 -11.92 11.64
N ARG A 53 17.43 -10.81 11.30
CA ARG A 53 17.26 -10.26 9.94
C ARG A 53 16.36 -11.07 8.98
N SER A 54 15.66 -12.11 9.44
CA SER A 54 14.62 -12.74 8.62
C SER A 54 13.31 -11.97 8.71
N LEU A 55 12.67 -11.71 7.58
CA LEU A 55 11.31 -11.20 7.55
C LEU A 55 10.34 -12.34 7.90
N CYS A 56 9.43 -12.08 8.86
CA CYS A 56 8.41 -13.05 9.29
C CYS A 56 7.36 -13.36 8.21
N HIS A 57 7.48 -12.77 7.03
CA HIS A 57 6.59 -13.00 5.91
C HIS A 57 7.40 -13.55 4.75
N ARG A 58 6.85 -14.56 4.07
CA ARG A 58 7.53 -15.21 2.95
C ARG A 58 7.47 -14.26 1.76
N GLY A 59 8.49 -13.43 1.58
CA GLY A 59 8.67 -12.70 0.32
C GLY A 59 9.04 -13.70 -0.77
N ARG A 60 8.19 -13.86 -1.78
CA ARG A 60 8.66 -14.33 -3.10
C ARG A 60 9.22 -13.14 -3.87
#